data_AF-A0A7Y4UD54-F1
#
_entry.id   AF-A0A7Y4UD54-F1
#
_cell.length_a   1.000
_cell.length_b   1.000
_cell.length_c   1.000
_cell.angle_alpha   90.00
_cell.angle_beta   90.00
_cell.angle_gamma   90.00
#
_symmetry.space_group_name_H-M   'P 1'
#
loop_
_entity.id
_entity.type
_entity.pdbx_description
1 polymer ?
#
loop_
_entity_poly.entity_id
_entity_poly.type
_entity_poly.pdbx_seq_one_letter_code
_entity_poly.pdbx_strand_id
1 'polypeptide(L)'
;MKKRIFSYSLFTLSLALVASLMSVAHNSWWLPVSEAVARQTQTSCTGAAFQSGTLAAGAMIGQQPQSVTVADFNNDSKPDLAITNYFNWTVTILLGNGSGGFSNPSPASFNVGTQYPYDAVAQDFNRDGKQDLEIVKNSGQVVIWLGNGDGTFTENTNAFVNVGLGPRALVAGDFNNDTQHDLAVVNYTGQSVSILLGNGQGRFTTASTVNVGGNPSGAVVADFNRDGRQDLAVSNFFNNGVDILLGNGTGGFSPASGSPILSSGQNPSAVASGDFNGDNLADLALSNYLTSTVMILRGNGNGTFAAAATYNTGTQPSAVVVA
;
A
#
# COMPACT_ATOMS: atom_id res chain seq x y z
N MET A 1 -0.55 25.01 5.06
CA MET A 1 -0.73 24.22 6.30
C MET A 1 0.47 23.30 6.43
N LYS A 2 1.13 23.22 7.59
CA LYS A 2 2.30 22.33 7.77
C LYS A 2 1.82 20.87 7.84
N LYS A 3 2.06 20.07 6.80
CA LYS A 3 1.88 18.61 6.87
C LYS A 3 2.93 18.05 7.84
N ARG A 4 2.51 17.20 8.77
CA ARG A 4 3.39 16.56 9.76
C ARG A 4 3.71 15.16 9.29
N ILE A 5 4.99 14.84 9.17
CA ILE A 5 5.47 13.50 8.86
C ILE A 5 5.50 12.72 10.17
N PHE A 6 4.71 11.65 10.27
CA PHE A 6 4.76 10.74 11.40
C PHE A 6 5.70 9.58 11.03
N SER A 7 6.81 9.46 11.75
CA SER A 7 7.60 8.23 11.75
C SER A 7 7.14 7.38 12.93
N TYR A 8 6.59 6.20 12.63
CA TYR A 8 6.25 5.24 13.66
C TYR A 8 7.49 4.42 13.99
N SER A 9 8.14 4.73 15.11
CA SER A 9 8.76 3.70 15.94
C SER A 9 7.63 3.01 16.69
N LEU A 10 7.59 1.68 16.74
CA LEU A 10 6.88 1.01 17.83
C LEU A 10 7.55 1.44 19.14
N PHE A 11 7.08 2.52 19.75
CA PHE A 11 7.03 2.82 21.18
C PHE A 11 6.53 4.28 21.31
N THR A 12 5.44 4.45 22.07
CA THR A 12 4.62 5.65 22.30
C THR A 12 3.57 6.03 21.24
N LEU A 13 2.80 5.04 20.78
CA LEU A 13 1.34 5.16 20.79
C LEU A 13 0.85 4.17 21.86
N SER A 14 -0.13 4.55 22.68
CA SER A 14 -0.57 3.79 23.86
C SER A 14 -1.09 2.38 23.51
N LEU A 15 -0.16 1.43 23.48
CA LEU A 15 -0.17 0.13 24.13
C LEU A 15 -1.54 -0.34 24.67
N ALA A 16 -2.32 -1.00 23.80
CA ALA A 16 -3.28 -2.00 24.26
C ALA A 16 -3.63 -3.03 23.17
N LEU A 17 -3.65 -2.64 21.88
CA LEU A 17 -4.07 -3.56 20.82
C LEU A 17 -2.91 -4.23 20.07
N VAL A 18 -1.77 -3.55 19.87
CA VAL A 18 -0.63 -4.09 19.09
C VAL A 18 0.30 -4.97 19.95
N ALA A 19 0.39 -4.71 21.26
CA ALA A 19 1.35 -5.39 22.14
C ALA A 19 0.98 -6.85 22.46
N SER A 20 -0.31 -7.21 22.47
CA SER A 20 -0.73 -8.62 22.64
C SER A 20 -0.65 -9.42 21.34
N LEU A 21 -0.49 -8.75 20.19
CA LEU A 21 -0.44 -9.38 18.86
C LEU A 21 0.99 -9.78 18.44
N MET A 22 2.03 -9.28 19.11
CA MET A 22 3.44 -9.53 18.74
C MET A 22 4.19 -10.53 19.65
N SER A 23 3.55 -11.09 20.69
CA SER A 23 4.21 -11.97 21.66
C SER A 23 4.50 -13.40 21.16
N VAL A 24 4.15 -13.77 19.92
CA VAL A 24 4.32 -15.16 19.42
C VAL A 24 5.28 -15.27 18.23
N ALA A 25 5.78 -14.16 17.67
CA ALA A 25 6.68 -14.20 16.51
C ALA A 25 8.16 -14.08 16.91
N HIS A 26 8.72 -15.12 17.54
CA HIS A 26 10.17 -15.27 17.53
C HIS A 26 10.61 -15.87 16.17
N ASN A 27 11.48 -15.12 15.49
CA ASN A 27 12.18 -15.44 14.24
C ASN A 27 11.33 -15.43 12.96
N SER A 28 11.26 -14.27 12.27
CA SER A 28 11.49 -14.07 10.82
C SER A 28 10.83 -12.78 10.31
N TRP A 29 11.36 -12.26 9.19
CA TRP A 29 11.46 -10.84 8.82
C TRP A 29 10.33 -10.26 7.93
N TRP A 30 10.16 -8.92 7.99
CA TRP A 30 9.52 -7.94 7.07
C TRP A 30 7.99 -7.67 7.13
N LEU A 31 7.61 -6.37 7.11
CA LEU A 31 6.26 -5.78 6.96
C LEU A 31 6.32 -4.63 5.93
N PRO A 32 5.42 -4.53 4.94
CA PRO A 32 5.06 -3.26 4.28
C PRO A 32 3.55 -2.96 4.40
N VAL A 33 3.16 -1.67 4.48
CA VAL A 33 1.75 -1.22 4.51
C VAL A 33 1.40 -0.58 3.17
N SER A 34 0.29 -0.96 2.53
CA SER A 34 -0.21 -0.30 1.31
C SER A 34 -0.99 0.97 1.61
N GLU A 35 -0.87 1.95 0.71
CA GLU A 35 -1.61 3.21 0.75
C GLU A 35 -3.07 3.02 0.33
N ALA A 36 -4.00 3.34 1.22
CA ALA A 36 -5.35 3.76 0.88
C ALA A 36 -5.75 4.94 1.77
N VAL A 37 -6.47 5.90 1.17
CA VAL A 37 -7.09 7.10 1.77
C VAL A 37 -6.24 8.39 1.75
N ALA A 38 -6.19 9.02 0.58
CA ALA A 38 -5.98 10.47 0.46
C ALA A 38 -7.08 11.10 -0.41
N ARG A 39 -8.34 11.07 0.05
CA ARG A 39 -9.42 12.03 -0.30
C ARG A 39 -10.73 11.65 0.43
N GLN A 40 -10.80 11.97 1.72
CA GLN A 40 -12.09 12.33 2.30
C GLN A 40 -11.99 13.78 2.78
N THR A 41 -12.92 14.58 2.28
CA THR A 41 -13.01 16.02 2.52
C THR A 41 -13.08 16.31 4.01
N GLN A 42 -12.28 17.30 4.39
CA GLN A 42 -12.11 17.86 5.71
C GLN A 42 -13.43 18.47 6.23
N THR A 43 -14.34 17.64 6.75
CA THR A 43 -15.49 18.11 7.54
C THR A 43 -15.71 17.17 8.73
N SER A 44 -15.39 17.71 9.91
CA SER A 44 -15.76 17.24 11.27
C SER A 44 -15.29 15.85 11.74
N CYS A 45 -14.00 15.72 12.05
CA CYS A 45 -13.55 14.84 13.13
C CYS A 45 -12.91 15.69 14.23
N THR A 46 -13.74 16.43 14.97
CA THR A 46 -13.35 17.06 16.22
C THR A 46 -13.65 16.11 17.38
N GLY A 47 -12.61 15.53 17.97
CA GLY A 47 -12.64 15.20 19.40
C GLY A 47 -13.20 13.83 19.82
N ALA A 48 -12.86 12.74 19.14
CA ALA A 48 -12.90 11.42 19.77
C ALA A 48 -11.45 10.93 19.97
N ALA A 49 -10.96 11.01 21.20
CA ALA A 49 -9.76 10.27 21.60
C ALA A 49 -10.05 8.77 21.41
N PHE A 50 -9.12 8.03 20.81
CA PHE A 50 -9.19 6.56 20.76
C PHE A 50 -9.30 6.04 22.20
N GLN A 51 -10.50 5.60 22.59
CA GLN A 51 -10.64 4.77 23.79
C GLN A 51 -10.10 3.39 23.44
N SER A 52 -9.30 2.79 24.34
CA SER A 52 -8.79 1.43 24.18
C SER A 52 -9.96 0.45 24.19
N GLY A 53 -10.53 0.16 23.03
CA GLY A 53 -11.37 -1.01 22.83
C GLY A 53 -10.47 -2.23 22.79
N THR A 54 -10.43 -3.01 23.86
CA THR A 54 -9.91 -4.38 23.81
C THR A 54 -10.77 -5.16 22.82
N LEU A 55 -10.20 -5.59 21.69
CA LEU A 55 -10.68 -6.79 21.04
C LEU A 55 -10.68 -7.87 22.13
N ALA A 56 -11.79 -8.60 22.29
CA ALA A 56 -11.85 -9.70 23.24
C ALA A 56 -10.63 -10.59 23.01
N ALA A 57 -9.93 -10.95 24.09
CA ALA A 57 -8.81 -11.88 24.05
C ALA A 57 -9.27 -13.15 23.28
N GLY A 58 -8.75 -13.34 22.07
CA GLY A 58 -9.12 -14.47 21.21
C GLY A 58 -9.64 -14.15 19.80
N ALA A 59 -9.81 -12.88 19.40
CA ALA A 59 -9.98 -12.54 17.98
C ALA A 59 -8.64 -12.72 17.26
N MET A 60 -8.32 -13.95 16.88
CA MET A 60 -7.11 -14.28 16.13
C MET A 60 -7.19 -13.61 14.76
N ILE A 61 -6.55 -12.45 14.60
CA ILE A 61 -6.02 -12.06 13.29
C ILE A 61 -5.07 -13.18 12.85
N GLY A 62 -5.05 -13.52 11.56
CA GLY A 62 -4.25 -14.64 11.09
C GLY A 62 -2.75 -14.48 11.38
N GLN A 63 -2.01 -15.56 11.18
CA GLN A 63 -0.57 -15.70 11.35
C GLN A 63 0.19 -14.88 10.32
N GLN A 64 1.15 -14.11 10.83
CA GLN A 64 2.02 -13.22 10.06
C GLN A 64 1.23 -12.27 9.14
N PRO A 65 0.48 -11.30 9.72
CA PRO A 65 -0.16 -10.25 8.93
C PRO A 65 0.90 -9.48 8.14
N GLN A 66 0.64 -9.21 6.85
CA GLN A 66 1.58 -8.52 5.96
C GLN A 66 1.16 -7.08 5.71
N SER A 67 -0.10 -6.88 5.33
CA SER A 67 -0.63 -5.57 4.96
C SER A 67 -1.98 -5.31 5.62
N VAL A 68 -2.33 -4.03 5.69
CA VAL A 68 -3.62 -3.53 6.16
C VAL A 68 -4.14 -2.54 5.12
N THR A 69 -5.30 -2.85 4.54
CA THR A 69 -6.02 -1.98 3.61
C THR A 69 -7.22 -1.37 4.32
N VAL A 70 -7.50 -0.08 4.08
CA VAL A 70 -8.62 0.65 4.69
C VAL A 70 -9.63 1.02 3.61
N ALA A 71 -10.89 0.63 3.81
CA ALA A 71 -12.02 1.06 2.97
C ALA A 71 -13.35 0.91 3.73
N ASP A 72 -14.46 1.33 3.14
CA ASP A 72 -15.81 1.06 3.66
C ASP A 72 -16.36 -0.19 2.96
N PHE A 73 -16.24 -1.36 3.58
CA PHE A 73 -16.56 -2.65 2.95
C PHE A 73 -18.04 -3.03 3.12
N ASN A 74 -18.78 -2.32 3.97
CA ASN A 74 -20.20 -2.57 4.25
C ASN A 74 -21.12 -1.37 3.95
N ASN A 75 -20.59 -0.33 3.31
CA ASN A 75 -21.28 0.90 2.92
C ASN A 75 -21.93 1.66 4.09
N ASP A 76 -21.35 1.59 5.29
CA ASP A 76 -21.85 2.31 6.47
C ASP A 76 -21.14 3.66 6.71
N SER A 77 -20.30 4.07 5.76
CA SER A 77 -19.49 5.29 5.76
C SER A 77 -18.45 5.36 6.89
N LYS A 78 -18.09 4.22 7.48
CA LYS A 78 -17.02 4.13 8.48
C LYS A 78 -15.83 3.35 7.92
N PRO A 79 -14.61 3.69 8.32
CA PRO A 79 -13.44 2.94 7.90
C PRO A 79 -13.42 1.53 8.50
N ASP A 80 -13.35 0.53 7.63
CA ASP A 80 -13.09 -0.88 7.92
C ASP A 80 -11.65 -1.24 7.54
N LEU A 81 -11.18 -2.42 7.98
CA LEU A 81 -9.86 -2.94 7.62
C LEU A 81 -9.94 -4.30 6.92
N ALA A 82 -9.10 -4.50 5.90
CA ALA A 82 -8.76 -5.80 5.37
C ALA A 82 -7.30 -6.11 5.70
N ILE A 83 -7.04 -7.29 6.28
CA ILE A 83 -5.69 -7.70 6.72
C ILE A 83 -5.28 -8.96 5.97
N THR A 84 -4.18 -8.91 5.22
CA THR A 84 -3.60 -10.08 4.54
C THR A 84 -2.78 -10.91 5.53
N ASN A 85 -3.10 -12.20 5.65
CA ASN A 85 -2.42 -13.10 6.58
C ASN A 85 -1.59 -14.13 5.80
N TYR A 86 -0.27 -13.96 5.82
CA TYR A 86 0.65 -14.69 4.96
C TYR A 86 0.53 -16.21 5.16
N PHE A 87 0.65 -16.71 6.38
CA PHE A 87 0.71 -18.16 6.62
C PHE A 87 -0.65 -18.86 6.67
N ASN A 88 -1.74 -18.13 6.91
CA ASN A 88 -3.08 -18.72 6.86
C ASN A 88 -3.69 -18.73 5.46
N TRP A 89 -3.11 -17.98 4.53
CA TRP A 89 -3.68 -17.74 3.21
C TRP A 89 -5.09 -17.15 3.28
N THR A 90 -5.30 -16.24 4.23
CA THR A 90 -6.59 -15.60 4.46
C THR A 90 -6.48 -14.09 4.40
N VAL A 91 -7.59 -13.45 4.06
CA VAL A 91 -7.82 -12.04 4.40
C VAL A 91 -8.85 -11.95 5.51
N THR A 92 -8.59 -11.08 6.47
CA THR A 92 -9.43 -10.85 7.64
C THR A 92 -10.10 -9.48 7.53
N ILE A 93 -11.42 -9.41 7.63
CA ILE A 93 -12.19 -8.15 7.48
C ILE A 93 -12.70 -7.63 8.82
N LEU A 94 -12.13 -6.53 9.30
CA LEU A 94 -12.54 -5.87 10.53
C LEU A 94 -13.48 -4.69 10.23
N LEU A 95 -14.76 -4.82 10.60
CA LEU A 95 -15.76 -3.77 10.36
C LEU A 95 -15.69 -2.70 11.44
N GLY A 96 -15.42 -1.46 11.07
CA GLY A 96 -15.35 -0.31 11.96
C GLY A 96 -16.69 0.01 12.58
N ASN A 97 -16.69 0.36 13.86
CA ASN A 97 -17.90 0.83 14.54
C ASN A 97 -18.03 2.37 14.53
N GLY A 98 -17.02 3.08 14.02
CA GLY A 98 -17.01 4.55 13.91
C GLY A 98 -16.63 5.29 15.20
N SER A 99 -16.42 4.55 16.30
CA SER A 99 -15.98 5.10 17.60
C SER A 99 -14.53 4.71 17.92
N GLY A 100 -13.72 4.45 16.89
CA GLY A 100 -12.32 4.00 17.02
C GLY A 100 -12.15 2.52 17.39
N GLY A 101 -13.22 1.71 17.30
CA GLY A 101 -13.16 0.26 17.48
C GLY A 101 -13.79 -0.50 16.32
N PHE A 102 -13.92 -1.82 16.48
CA PHE A 102 -14.53 -2.73 15.49
C PHE A 102 -15.80 -3.36 16.05
N SER A 103 -16.78 -3.60 15.18
CA SER A 103 -18.05 -4.26 15.48
C SER A 103 -17.82 -5.70 15.95
N ASN A 104 -18.77 -6.32 16.66
CA ASN A 104 -18.68 -7.74 17.08
C ASN A 104 -20.02 -8.42 16.75
N PRO A 105 -20.06 -9.53 15.98
CA PRO A 105 -18.92 -10.27 15.42
C PRO A 105 -18.19 -9.51 14.31
N SER A 106 -16.89 -9.36 14.51
CA SER A 106 -15.88 -9.04 13.51
C SER A 106 -14.62 -9.80 13.94
N PRO A 107 -13.83 -10.41 13.04
CA PRO A 107 -13.97 -10.49 11.58
C PRO A 107 -14.48 -11.84 11.04
N ALA A 108 -15.12 -11.81 9.86
CA ALA A 108 -15.12 -12.96 8.96
C ALA A 108 -13.78 -12.98 8.21
N SER A 109 -13.13 -14.15 8.13
CA SER A 109 -11.96 -14.35 7.28
C SER A 109 -12.33 -15.23 6.11
N PHE A 110 -11.82 -14.93 4.93
CA PHE A 110 -11.97 -15.77 3.75
C PHE A 110 -10.60 -16.24 3.26
N ASN A 111 -10.56 -17.46 2.71
CA ASN A 111 -9.35 -18.05 2.17
C ASN A 111 -9.14 -17.56 0.75
N VAL A 112 -7.96 -17.03 0.44
CA VAL A 112 -7.62 -16.48 -0.89
C VAL A 112 -6.98 -17.52 -1.82
N GLY A 113 -7.24 -18.79 -1.55
CA GLY A 113 -6.57 -19.94 -2.15
C GLY A 113 -5.20 -20.22 -1.53
N THR A 114 -4.52 -21.24 -2.03
CA THR A 114 -3.13 -21.48 -1.64
C THR A 114 -2.21 -20.36 -2.18
N GLN A 115 -1.11 -20.06 -1.48
CA GLN A 115 0.04 -19.24 -1.93
C GLN A 115 0.18 -17.79 -1.40
N TYR A 116 0.02 -17.61 -0.08
CA TYR A 116 0.59 -16.49 0.68
C TYR A 116 0.23 -15.07 0.17
N PRO A 117 -0.93 -14.50 0.57
CA PRO A 117 -1.24 -13.11 0.26
C PRO A 117 -0.23 -12.19 0.92
N TYR A 118 0.25 -11.21 0.15
CA TYR A 118 1.23 -10.24 0.63
C TYR A 118 0.55 -8.89 0.87
N ASP A 119 -0.09 -8.37 -0.15
CA ASP A 119 -0.66 -7.02 -0.12
C ASP A 119 -2.03 -6.98 -0.81
N ALA A 120 -2.83 -5.97 -0.48
CA ALA A 120 -4.12 -5.74 -1.08
C ALA A 120 -4.40 -4.24 -1.28
N VAL A 121 -5.21 -3.92 -2.31
CA VAL A 121 -5.87 -2.62 -2.46
C VAL A 121 -7.38 -2.84 -2.51
N ALA A 122 -8.13 -1.79 -2.19
CA ALA A 122 -9.58 -1.79 -2.21
C ALA A 122 -10.10 -0.61 -3.04
N GLN A 123 -10.83 -0.89 -4.12
CA GLN A 123 -11.61 0.09 -4.91
C GLN A 123 -12.83 -0.61 -5.55
N ASP A 124 -13.73 0.15 -6.16
CA ASP A 124 -14.86 -0.37 -6.93
C ASP A 124 -14.44 -0.67 -8.38
N PHE A 125 -13.83 -1.84 -8.62
CA PHE A 125 -13.20 -2.18 -9.90
C PHE A 125 -14.19 -2.70 -10.95
N ASN A 126 -15.35 -3.16 -10.52
CA ASN A 126 -16.44 -3.59 -11.41
C ASN A 126 -17.53 -2.52 -11.59
N ARG A 127 -17.41 -1.38 -10.90
CA ARG A 127 -18.34 -0.23 -10.93
C ARG A 127 -19.76 -0.57 -10.45
N ASP A 128 -19.88 -1.48 -9.50
CA ASP A 128 -21.16 -1.87 -8.90
C ASP A 128 -21.52 -1.05 -7.63
N GLY A 129 -20.64 -0.12 -7.23
CA GLY A 129 -20.80 0.75 -6.08
C GLY A 129 -20.32 0.14 -4.77
N LYS A 130 -19.59 -0.97 -4.80
CA LYS A 130 -19.05 -1.66 -3.62
C LYS A 130 -17.54 -1.77 -3.72
N GLN A 131 -16.88 -1.82 -2.56
CA GLN A 131 -15.44 -1.99 -2.52
C GLN A 131 -15.06 -3.44 -2.79
N ASP A 132 -14.29 -3.67 -3.85
CA ASP A 132 -13.64 -4.93 -4.18
C ASP A 132 -12.25 -5.01 -3.53
N LEU A 133 -11.60 -6.18 -3.63
CA LEU A 133 -10.23 -6.41 -3.16
C LEU A 133 -9.38 -7.12 -4.22
N GLU A 134 -8.29 -6.48 -4.61
CA GLU A 134 -7.24 -7.02 -5.46
C GLU A 134 -6.08 -7.40 -4.56
N ILE A 135 -5.74 -8.68 -4.57
CA ILE A 135 -4.80 -9.24 -3.62
C ILE A 135 -3.66 -9.84 -4.39
N VAL A 136 -2.45 -9.43 -4.04
CA VAL A 136 -1.24 -9.97 -4.64
C VAL A 136 -0.72 -11.15 -3.82
N LYS A 137 -0.41 -12.23 -4.52
CA LYS A 137 0.06 -13.49 -3.93
C LYS A 137 1.51 -13.74 -4.30
N ASN A 138 2.29 -14.25 -3.35
CA ASN A 138 3.73 -14.49 -3.53
C ASN A 138 4.06 -15.40 -4.73
N SER A 139 3.10 -16.23 -5.17
CA SER A 139 3.23 -17.08 -6.36
C SER A 139 3.30 -16.36 -7.70
N GLY A 140 3.14 -15.04 -7.74
CA GLY A 140 3.14 -14.28 -8.99
C GLY A 140 1.75 -14.11 -9.60
N GLN A 141 0.72 -13.96 -8.76
CA GLN A 141 -0.65 -13.75 -9.19
C GLN A 141 -1.30 -12.58 -8.46
N VAL A 142 -2.13 -11.82 -9.17
CA VAL A 142 -3.16 -10.98 -8.58
C VAL A 142 -4.49 -11.72 -8.69
N VAL A 143 -5.21 -11.83 -7.58
CA VAL A 143 -6.58 -12.38 -7.52
C VAL A 143 -7.55 -11.28 -7.13
N ILE A 144 -8.79 -11.36 -7.62
CA ILE A 144 -9.83 -10.37 -7.39
C ILE A 144 -10.97 -10.98 -6.59
N TRP A 145 -11.39 -10.27 -5.56
CA TRP A 145 -12.47 -10.61 -4.67
C TRP A 145 -13.51 -9.50 -4.71
N LEU A 146 -14.69 -9.81 -5.23
CA LEU A 146 -15.76 -8.83 -5.41
C LEU A 146 -16.48 -8.58 -4.08
N GLY A 147 -16.68 -7.31 -3.75
CA GLY A 147 -17.39 -6.90 -2.55
C GLY A 147 -18.89 -7.18 -2.65
N ASN A 148 -19.46 -7.81 -1.64
CA ASN A 148 -20.91 -7.99 -1.58
C ASN A 148 -21.63 -6.76 -0.98
N GLY A 149 -20.88 -5.83 -0.36
CA GLY A 149 -21.38 -4.58 0.23
C GLY A 149 -21.89 -4.72 1.66
N ASP A 150 -21.62 -5.86 2.30
CA ASP A 150 -21.98 -6.20 3.67
C ASP A 150 -20.75 -6.63 4.51
N GLY A 151 -19.54 -6.34 4.03
CA GLY A 151 -18.29 -6.81 4.60
C GLY A 151 -17.86 -8.21 4.16
N THR A 152 -18.65 -8.88 3.30
CA THR A 152 -18.27 -10.18 2.71
C THR A 152 -17.81 -10.05 1.26
N PHE A 153 -17.06 -11.05 0.79
CA PHE A 153 -16.44 -11.05 -0.53
C PHE A 153 -16.64 -12.37 -1.28
N THR A 154 -16.73 -12.28 -2.60
CA THR A 154 -16.87 -13.42 -3.51
C THR A 154 -15.68 -13.48 -4.47
N GLU A 155 -14.99 -14.61 -4.53
CA GLU A 155 -13.86 -14.76 -5.46
C GLU A 155 -14.31 -14.64 -6.93
N ASN A 156 -13.65 -13.78 -7.70
CA ASN A 156 -13.80 -13.74 -9.14
C ASN A 156 -12.89 -14.78 -9.80
N THR A 157 -13.32 -16.04 -9.73
CA THR A 157 -12.53 -17.24 -10.10
C THR A 157 -11.96 -17.24 -11.53
N ASN A 158 -12.48 -16.40 -12.43
CA ASN A 158 -12.02 -16.28 -13.83
C ASN A 158 -11.21 -15.01 -14.12
N ALA A 159 -10.82 -14.25 -13.08
CA ALA A 159 -10.20 -12.94 -13.25
C ALA A 159 -8.77 -12.81 -12.71
N PHE A 160 -8.08 -13.90 -12.36
CA PHE A 160 -6.68 -13.77 -11.93
C PHE A 160 -5.75 -13.35 -13.08
N VAL A 161 -4.67 -12.66 -12.74
CA VAL A 161 -3.62 -12.26 -13.69
C VAL A 161 -2.25 -12.68 -13.17
N ASN A 162 -1.46 -13.29 -14.04
CA ASN A 162 -0.07 -13.63 -13.72
C ASN A 162 0.82 -12.39 -13.89
N VAL A 163 1.69 -12.18 -12.90
CA VAL A 163 2.65 -11.06 -12.85
C VAL A 163 4.07 -11.59 -12.72
N GLY A 164 5.04 -10.71 -12.48
CA GLY A 164 6.42 -11.12 -12.21
C GLY A 164 6.58 -11.92 -10.91
N LEU A 165 7.81 -12.37 -10.68
CA LEU A 165 8.12 -13.28 -9.57
C LEU A 165 8.14 -12.58 -8.20
N GLY A 166 7.55 -13.24 -7.21
CA GLY A 166 7.57 -12.80 -5.81
C GLY A 166 6.99 -11.40 -5.60
N PRO A 167 5.76 -11.12 -6.05
CA PRO A 167 5.19 -9.80 -5.87
C PRO A 167 4.92 -9.49 -4.39
N ARG A 168 5.10 -8.22 -4.01
CA ARG A 168 5.05 -7.77 -2.60
C ARG A 168 4.21 -6.53 -2.35
N ALA A 169 4.03 -5.67 -3.34
CA ALA A 169 3.20 -4.49 -3.20
C ALA A 169 2.34 -4.32 -4.44
N LEU A 170 1.18 -3.72 -4.27
CA LEU A 170 0.39 -3.22 -5.38
C LEU A 170 -0.13 -1.81 -5.08
N VAL A 171 -0.27 -1.03 -6.15
CA VAL A 171 -0.93 0.28 -6.10
C VAL A 171 -1.90 0.38 -7.27
N ALA A 172 -2.97 1.15 -7.07
CA ALA A 172 -4.00 1.36 -8.08
C ALA A 172 -3.95 2.80 -8.61
N GLY A 173 -4.33 2.97 -9.87
CA GLY A 173 -4.27 4.26 -10.58
C GLY A 173 -5.10 4.24 -11.86
N ASP A 174 -5.07 5.33 -12.61
CA ASP A 174 -5.53 5.39 -14.01
C ASP A 174 -4.26 5.65 -14.86
N PHE A 175 -3.71 4.58 -15.43
CA PHE A 175 -2.41 4.60 -16.11
C PHE A 175 -2.57 4.72 -17.64
N ASN A 176 -3.79 4.66 -18.15
CA ASN A 176 -4.11 4.79 -19.57
C ASN A 176 -5.13 5.91 -19.91
N ASN A 177 -5.52 6.72 -18.92
CA ASN A 177 -6.48 7.83 -19.02
C ASN A 177 -7.88 7.41 -19.51
N ASP A 178 -8.31 6.18 -19.21
CA ASP A 178 -9.64 5.69 -19.58
C ASP A 178 -10.65 5.76 -18.43
N THR A 179 -10.27 6.34 -17.29
CA THR A 179 -11.05 6.47 -16.05
C THR A 179 -11.36 5.16 -15.33
N GLN A 180 -10.77 4.05 -15.76
CA GLN A 180 -10.87 2.74 -15.12
C GLN A 180 -9.68 2.57 -14.18
N HIS A 181 -9.87 1.71 -13.18
CA HIS A 181 -8.83 1.42 -12.21
C HIS A 181 -7.87 0.38 -12.78
N ASP A 182 -6.61 0.77 -12.89
CA ASP A 182 -5.46 -0.02 -13.29
C ASP A 182 -4.61 -0.39 -12.06
N LEU A 183 -3.66 -1.32 -12.22
CA LEU A 183 -2.76 -1.76 -11.15
C LEU A 183 -1.30 -1.70 -11.59
N ALA A 184 -0.43 -1.32 -10.66
CA ALA A 184 1.01 -1.51 -10.76
C ALA A 184 1.45 -2.47 -9.65
N VAL A 185 2.05 -3.58 -10.06
CA VAL A 185 2.43 -4.68 -9.15
C VAL A 185 3.93 -4.76 -9.04
N VAL A 186 4.44 -4.62 -7.82
CA VAL A 186 5.88 -4.62 -7.51
C VAL A 186 6.36 -6.05 -7.30
N ASN A 187 7.19 -6.53 -8.23
CA ASN A 187 7.72 -7.89 -8.25
C ASN A 187 9.10 -7.95 -7.59
N TYR A 188 9.14 -8.23 -6.28
CA TYR A 188 10.35 -8.19 -5.47
C TYR A 188 11.45 -9.11 -6.02
N THR A 189 11.12 -10.38 -6.31
CA THR A 189 12.12 -11.32 -6.85
C THR A 189 12.38 -11.08 -8.34
N GLY A 190 11.35 -10.66 -9.07
CA GLY A 190 11.41 -10.35 -10.50
C GLY A 190 12.12 -9.05 -10.85
N GLN A 191 12.44 -8.19 -9.87
CA GLN A 191 13.08 -6.87 -10.05
C GLN A 191 12.37 -6.02 -11.10
N SER A 192 11.04 -6.04 -11.05
CA SER A 192 10.20 -5.38 -12.05
C SER A 192 8.90 -4.87 -11.45
N VAL A 193 8.23 -4.01 -12.20
CA VAL A 193 6.84 -3.62 -11.97
C VAL A 193 6.00 -4.09 -13.14
N SER A 194 4.96 -4.88 -12.88
CA SER A 194 3.96 -5.25 -13.89
C SER A 194 2.82 -4.24 -13.89
N ILE A 195 2.49 -3.68 -15.05
CA ILE A 195 1.39 -2.74 -15.23
C ILE A 195 0.22 -3.49 -15.84
N LEU A 196 -0.92 -3.45 -15.14
CA LEU A 196 -2.14 -4.16 -15.51
C LEU A 196 -3.24 -3.13 -15.78
N LEU A 197 -3.80 -3.15 -16.99
CA LEU A 197 -4.91 -2.27 -17.36
C LEU A 197 -6.25 -2.94 -17.06
N GLY A 198 -7.09 -2.25 -16.32
CA GLY A 198 -8.43 -2.68 -15.95
C GLY A 198 -9.43 -2.40 -17.07
N ASN A 199 -10.44 -3.27 -17.19
CA ASN A 199 -11.53 -3.08 -18.14
C ASN A 199 -12.84 -2.61 -17.48
N GLY A 200 -12.77 -2.15 -16.22
CA GLY A 200 -13.92 -1.65 -15.45
C GLY A 200 -14.98 -2.71 -15.13
N GLN A 201 -14.68 -3.99 -15.35
CA GLN A 201 -15.53 -5.14 -15.06
C GLN A 201 -14.80 -6.14 -14.14
N GLY A 202 -13.86 -5.65 -13.32
CA GLY A 202 -13.03 -6.49 -12.45
C GLY A 202 -12.11 -7.46 -13.20
N ARG A 203 -11.68 -7.13 -14.43
CA ARG A 203 -10.68 -7.90 -15.18
C ARG A 203 -9.52 -7.02 -15.60
N PHE A 204 -8.34 -7.61 -15.63
CA PHE A 204 -7.10 -6.91 -15.98
C PHE A 204 -6.33 -7.61 -17.08
N THR A 205 -5.54 -6.83 -17.82
CA THR A 205 -4.60 -7.34 -18.82
C THR A 205 -3.23 -6.71 -18.62
N THR A 206 -2.16 -7.47 -18.74
CA THR A 206 -0.80 -6.93 -18.64
C THR A 206 -0.49 -6.05 -19.84
N ALA A 207 -0.28 -4.76 -19.63
CA ALA A 207 0.11 -3.82 -20.67
C ALA A 207 1.62 -3.73 -20.83
N SER A 208 2.34 -3.68 -19.71
CA SER A 208 3.80 -3.60 -19.74
C SER A 208 4.42 -4.21 -18.48
N THR A 209 5.72 -4.48 -18.55
CA THR A 209 6.53 -4.82 -17.38
C THR A 209 7.83 -4.05 -17.50
N VAL A 210 8.16 -3.30 -16.46
CA VAL A 210 9.31 -2.39 -16.44
C VAL A 210 10.31 -2.91 -15.41
N ASN A 211 11.57 -3.04 -15.82
CA ASN A 211 12.64 -3.41 -14.90
C ASN A 211 12.96 -2.22 -13.99
N VAL A 212 13.17 -2.51 -12.71
CA VAL A 212 13.56 -1.55 -11.68
C VAL A 212 14.77 -2.07 -10.92
N GLY A 213 15.24 -1.32 -9.93
CA GLY A 213 16.33 -1.72 -9.06
C GLY A 213 16.09 -3.03 -8.31
N GLY A 214 17.15 -3.51 -7.66
CA GLY A 214 17.17 -4.77 -6.93
C GLY A 214 16.16 -4.80 -5.78
N ASN A 215 15.29 -5.81 -5.85
CA ASN A 215 14.32 -6.18 -4.83
C ASN A 215 13.38 -5.03 -4.44
N PRO A 216 12.52 -4.60 -5.38
CA PRO A 216 11.60 -3.50 -5.12
C PRO A 216 10.57 -3.91 -4.06
N SER A 217 10.25 -3.01 -3.14
CA SER A 217 9.54 -3.30 -1.88
C SER A 217 8.22 -2.56 -1.73
N GLY A 218 8.07 -1.38 -2.33
CA GLY A 218 6.88 -0.55 -2.25
C GLY A 218 6.79 0.39 -3.44
N ALA A 219 5.62 0.96 -3.67
CA ALA A 219 5.37 1.94 -4.71
C ALA A 219 4.37 3.00 -4.25
N VAL A 220 4.41 4.17 -4.89
CA VAL A 220 3.40 5.23 -4.77
C VAL A 220 3.13 5.85 -6.14
N VAL A 221 1.89 6.30 -6.35
CA VAL A 221 1.41 6.96 -7.57
C VAL A 221 1.29 8.47 -7.35
N ALA A 222 1.85 9.28 -8.24
CA ALA A 222 1.58 10.71 -8.33
C ALA A 222 2.00 11.25 -9.71
N ASP A 223 1.63 12.49 -10.04
CA ASP A 223 2.19 13.20 -11.20
C ASP A 223 3.49 13.91 -10.79
N PHE A 224 4.64 13.29 -11.07
CA PHE A 224 5.95 13.77 -10.62
C PHE A 224 6.60 14.77 -11.60
N ASN A 225 6.08 14.84 -12.84
CA ASN A 225 6.61 15.69 -13.91
C ASN A 225 5.63 16.78 -14.40
N ARG A 226 4.42 16.83 -13.82
CA ARG A 226 3.34 17.78 -14.09
C ARG A 226 2.79 17.71 -15.51
N ASP A 227 2.83 16.54 -16.13
CA ASP A 227 2.26 16.33 -17.46
C ASP A 227 0.79 15.90 -17.43
N GLY A 228 0.20 15.75 -16.23
CA GLY A 228 -1.18 15.37 -16.03
C GLY A 228 -1.42 13.86 -16.08
N ARG A 229 -0.36 13.05 -16.21
CA ARG A 229 -0.43 11.58 -16.19
C ARG A 229 0.13 11.06 -14.87
N GLN A 230 -0.29 9.85 -14.53
CA GLN A 230 0.19 9.20 -13.31
C GLN A 230 1.55 8.54 -13.55
N ASP A 231 2.50 8.89 -12.70
CA ASP A 231 3.83 8.31 -12.60
C ASP A 231 3.93 7.38 -11.38
N LEU A 232 5.03 6.63 -11.28
CA LEU A 232 5.33 5.75 -10.16
C LEU A 232 6.68 6.08 -9.53
N ALA A 233 6.74 6.02 -8.20
CA ALA A 233 7.99 5.95 -7.45
C ALA A 233 8.07 4.58 -6.76
N VAL A 234 9.18 3.86 -6.92
CA VAL A 234 9.34 2.46 -6.50
C VAL A 234 10.57 2.31 -5.62
N SER A 235 10.40 1.96 -4.35
CA SER A 235 11.54 1.77 -3.43
C SER A 235 12.26 0.45 -3.71
N ASN A 236 13.60 0.49 -3.82
CA ASN A 236 14.43 -0.65 -4.13
C ASN A 236 15.27 -1.08 -2.92
N PHE A 237 14.86 -2.15 -2.28
CA PHE A 237 15.40 -2.57 -0.99
C PHE A 237 16.90 -2.90 -1.02
N PHE A 238 17.43 -3.54 -2.07
CA PHE A 238 18.87 -3.85 -2.11
C PHE A 238 19.70 -2.81 -2.89
N ASN A 239 19.08 -2.03 -3.78
CA ASN A 239 19.79 -0.99 -4.51
C ASN A 239 19.91 0.35 -3.73
N ASN A 240 19.32 0.45 -2.53
CA ASN A 240 19.39 1.63 -1.66
C ASN A 240 18.85 2.91 -2.30
N GLY A 241 17.85 2.79 -3.17
CA GLY A 241 17.31 3.93 -3.91
C GLY A 241 15.83 3.78 -4.25
N VAL A 242 15.33 4.76 -4.99
CA VAL A 242 13.96 4.78 -5.52
C VAL A 242 14.03 4.97 -7.03
N ASP A 243 13.33 4.13 -7.79
CA ASP A 243 13.10 4.37 -9.21
C ASP A 243 11.91 5.31 -9.40
N ILE A 244 12.04 6.27 -10.31
CA ILE A 244 10.93 7.11 -10.77
C ILE A 244 10.61 6.68 -12.19
N LEU A 245 9.39 6.22 -12.41
CA LEU A 245 8.91 5.76 -13.70
C LEU A 245 7.83 6.73 -14.19
N LEU A 246 8.10 7.41 -15.30
CA LEU A 246 7.18 8.34 -15.92
C LEU A 246 6.16 7.60 -16.77
N GLY A 247 4.88 7.86 -16.53
CA GLY A 247 3.76 7.29 -17.25
C GLY A 247 3.57 7.98 -18.60
N ASN A 248 3.32 7.20 -19.65
CA ASN A 248 2.98 7.74 -20.96
C ASN A 248 1.46 7.98 -21.14
N GLY A 249 0.65 7.55 -20.17
CA GLY A 249 -0.80 7.69 -20.20
C GLY A 249 -1.50 6.70 -21.13
N THR A 250 -0.83 5.61 -21.49
CA THR A 250 -1.37 4.48 -22.27
C THR A 250 -0.95 3.13 -21.67
N GLY A 251 -0.65 3.07 -20.38
CA GLY A 251 -0.14 1.88 -19.67
C GLY A 251 1.37 1.61 -19.84
N GLY A 252 2.10 2.49 -20.52
CA GLY A 252 3.56 2.41 -20.66
C GLY A 252 4.27 3.31 -19.65
N PHE A 253 5.39 2.83 -19.13
CA PHE A 253 6.22 3.55 -18.17
C PHE A 253 7.69 3.52 -18.60
N SER A 254 8.42 4.59 -18.30
CA SER A 254 9.86 4.67 -18.59
C SER A 254 10.60 5.37 -17.47
N PRO A 255 11.83 4.94 -17.10
CA PRO A 255 12.60 5.61 -16.06
C PRO A 255 12.81 7.09 -16.35
N ALA A 256 12.61 7.94 -15.34
CA ALA A 256 12.93 9.36 -15.41
C ALA A 256 14.45 9.56 -15.56
N SER A 257 14.84 10.73 -16.06
CA SER A 257 16.25 11.10 -16.12
C SER A 257 16.86 11.11 -14.71
N GLY A 258 17.98 10.39 -14.52
CA GLY A 258 18.63 10.27 -13.22
C GLY A 258 18.03 9.21 -12.28
N SER A 259 17.08 8.39 -12.76
CA SER A 259 16.58 7.20 -12.04
C SER A 259 17.54 6.01 -12.19
N PRO A 260 17.75 5.18 -11.15
CA PRO A 260 17.24 5.35 -9.78
C PRO A 260 17.95 6.48 -9.04
N ILE A 261 17.20 7.16 -8.17
CA ILE A 261 17.77 8.11 -7.21
C ILE A 261 18.30 7.30 -6.04
N LEU A 262 19.63 7.28 -5.91
CA LEU A 262 20.29 6.65 -4.78
C LEU A 262 20.10 7.51 -3.53
N SER A 263 19.62 6.90 -2.47
CA SER A 263 19.47 7.54 -1.17
C SER A 263 20.70 7.26 -0.32
N SER A 264 21.07 8.17 0.59
CA SER A 264 22.04 7.87 1.65
C SER A 264 21.46 6.98 2.77
N GLY A 265 20.15 6.70 2.72
CA GLY A 265 19.51 5.68 3.52
C GLY A 265 19.77 4.29 2.94
N GLN A 266 19.83 3.28 3.79
CA GLN A 266 20.02 1.91 3.32
C GLN A 266 18.74 1.11 3.49
N ASN A 267 18.46 0.27 2.50
CA ASN A 267 17.33 -0.63 2.47
C ASN A 267 15.97 0.07 2.59
N PRO A 268 15.58 0.91 1.60
CA PRO A 268 14.28 1.53 1.62
C PRO A 268 13.17 0.46 1.54
N SER A 269 12.33 0.43 2.58
CA SER A 269 11.27 -0.58 2.78
C SER A 269 9.93 -0.12 2.23
N ALA A 270 9.67 1.18 2.24
CA ALA A 270 8.45 1.79 1.72
C ALA A 270 8.74 3.21 1.22
N VAL A 271 7.83 3.72 0.39
CA VAL A 271 7.82 5.07 -0.16
C VAL A 271 6.42 5.63 -0.03
N ALA A 272 6.31 6.92 0.29
CA ALA A 272 5.05 7.66 0.27
C ALA A 272 5.26 9.03 -0.39
N SER A 273 4.22 9.60 -0.98
CA SER A 273 4.29 10.90 -1.67
C SER A 273 3.43 11.97 -1.00
N GLY A 274 3.90 13.21 -1.04
CA GLY A 274 3.14 14.39 -0.67
C GLY A 274 3.95 15.66 -0.81
N ASP A 275 3.29 16.82 -0.84
CA ASP A 275 3.99 18.10 -0.74
C ASP A 275 4.41 18.35 0.72
N PHE A 276 5.70 18.23 1.03
CA PHE A 276 6.25 18.41 2.38
C PHE A 276 6.81 19.80 2.63
N ASN A 277 6.93 20.62 1.58
CA ASN A 277 7.62 21.91 1.64
C ASN A 277 6.71 23.11 1.31
N GLY A 278 5.51 22.86 0.76
CA GLY A 278 4.50 23.85 0.41
C GLY A 278 4.63 24.44 -0.99
N ASP A 279 5.39 23.84 -1.90
CA ASP A 279 5.59 24.32 -3.27
C ASP A 279 4.59 23.75 -4.29
N ASN A 280 3.66 22.89 -3.85
CA ASN A 280 2.72 22.14 -4.67
C ASN A 280 3.37 21.19 -5.68
N LEU A 281 4.60 20.74 -5.42
CA LEU A 281 5.24 19.64 -6.12
C LEU A 281 5.16 18.38 -5.24
N ALA A 282 5.06 17.23 -5.88
CA ALA A 282 5.09 15.96 -5.17
C ALA A 282 6.51 15.69 -4.67
N ASP A 283 6.69 15.61 -3.35
CA ASP A 283 7.90 15.12 -2.71
C ASP A 283 7.73 13.62 -2.35
N LEU A 284 8.82 12.97 -1.95
CA LEU A 284 8.83 11.58 -1.49
C LEU A 284 9.40 11.46 -0.08
N ALA A 285 8.82 10.55 0.70
CA ALA A 285 9.35 10.08 1.97
C ALA A 285 9.70 8.59 1.84
N LEU A 286 10.91 8.21 2.24
CA LEU A 286 11.41 6.83 2.20
C LEU A 286 11.68 6.34 3.63
N SER A 287 11.11 5.22 4.04
CA SER A 287 11.53 4.53 5.26
C SER A 287 12.74 3.65 4.99
N ASN A 288 13.88 3.96 5.60
CA ASN A 288 15.13 3.24 5.41
C ASN A 288 15.36 2.27 6.56
N TYR A 289 15.16 0.99 6.27
CA TYR A 289 15.14 -0.06 7.26
C TYR A 289 16.48 -0.19 7.99
N LEU A 290 17.58 -0.30 7.25
CA LEU A 290 18.88 -0.62 7.85
C LEU A 290 19.46 0.58 8.61
N THR A 291 19.26 1.79 8.10
CA THR A 291 19.75 3.01 8.77
C THR A 291 18.82 3.54 9.85
N SER A 292 17.60 3.00 10.01
CA SER A 292 16.62 3.47 10.98
C SER A 292 16.29 4.96 10.82
N THR A 293 16.02 5.36 9.58
CA THR A 293 15.71 6.75 9.21
C THR A 293 14.50 6.85 8.28
N VAL A 294 13.84 7.99 8.27
CA VAL A 294 12.99 8.44 7.16
C VAL A 294 13.74 9.53 6.40
N MET A 295 13.90 9.35 5.10
CA MET A 295 14.51 10.35 4.22
C MET A 295 13.46 11.05 3.37
N ILE A 296 13.59 12.36 3.22
CA ILE A 296 12.76 13.18 2.33
C ILE A 296 13.56 13.55 1.08
N LEU A 297 12.97 13.26 -0.08
CA LEU A 297 13.43 13.70 -1.38
C LEU A 297 12.46 14.76 -1.89
N ARG A 298 12.96 15.96 -2.20
CA ARG A 298 12.14 17.04 -2.78
C ARG A 298 11.99 16.86 -4.28
N GLY A 299 10.77 16.97 -4.77
CA GLY A 299 10.47 16.92 -6.20
C GLY A 299 10.79 18.24 -6.88
N ASN A 300 11.38 18.19 -8.07
CA ASN A 300 11.61 19.38 -8.89
C ASN A 300 10.48 19.62 -9.91
N GLY A 301 9.44 18.77 -9.90
CA GLY A 301 8.27 18.89 -10.78
C GLY A 301 8.53 18.52 -12.24
N ASN A 302 9.64 17.85 -12.53
CA ASN A 302 10.03 17.36 -13.87
C ASN A 302 10.45 15.88 -13.85
N GLY A 303 9.99 15.13 -12.83
CA GLY A 303 10.39 13.73 -12.60
C GLY A 303 11.73 13.54 -11.91
N THR A 304 12.48 14.62 -11.61
CA THR A 304 13.73 14.55 -10.84
C THR A 304 13.53 14.96 -9.38
N PHE A 305 14.38 14.44 -8.50
CA PHE A 305 14.33 14.74 -7.07
C PHE A 305 15.72 15.03 -6.51
N ALA A 306 15.75 15.76 -5.39
CA ALA A 306 16.97 16.02 -4.63
C ALA A 306 16.78 15.64 -3.16
N ALA A 307 17.83 15.09 -2.53
CA ALA A 307 17.82 14.85 -1.09
C ALA A 307 17.59 16.16 -0.33
N ALA A 308 16.70 16.13 0.67
CA ALA A 308 16.29 17.33 1.40
C ALA A 308 16.52 17.21 2.91
N ALA A 309 16.07 16.12 3.52
CA ALA A 309 16.18 15.92 4.96
C ALA A 309 16.20 14.43 5.32
N THR A 310 16.79 14.10 6.47
CA THR A 310 16.75 12.76 7.05
C THR A 310 16.39 12.88 8.52
N TYR A 311 15.45 12.06 8.96
CA TYR A 311 14.96 12.01 10.34
C TYR A 311 15.23 10.64 10.91
N ASN A 312 15.73 10.59 12.14
CA ASN A 312 15.88 9.32 12.85
C ASN A 312 14.51 8.76 13.26
N THR A 313 14.42 7.44 13.23
CA THR A 313 13.22 6.71 13.64
C THR A 313 13.56 5.77 14.79
N GLY A 314 12.59 4.92 15.16
CA GLY A 314 12.91 3.68 15.84
C GLY A 314 13.72 2.73 14.97
N THR A 315 14.11 1.59 15.53
CA THR A 315 14.83 0.57 14.77
C THR A 315 13.98 0.05 13.62
N GLN A 316 14.58 -0.07 12.43
CA GLN A 316 14.02 -0.87 11.33
C GLN A 316 12.61 -0.43 10.87
N PRO A 317 12.41 0.83 10.47
CA PRO A 317 11.12 1.30 9.98
C PRO A 317 10.72 0.53 8.72
N SER A 318 9.48 0.06 8.71
CA SER A 318 8.97 -0.85 7.69
C SER A 318 7.86 -0.23 6.84
N ALA A 319 7.32 0.92 7.27
CA ALA A 319 6.29 1.67 6.57
C ALA A 319 6.48 3.18 6.79
N VAL A 320 5.97 3.96 5.85
CA VAL A 320 5.84 5.41 5.93
C VAL A 320 4.51 5.79 5.29
N VAL A 321 3.76 6.70 5.91
CA VAL A 321 2.45 7.17 5.43
C VAL A 321 2.36 8.69 5.56
N VAL A 322 1.59 9.31 4.67
CA VAL A 322 1.36 10.77 4.65
C VAL A 322 -0.08 11.06 5.10
N ALA A 323 -0.25 12.12 5.89
CA ALA A 323 -1.53 12.59 6.43
C ALA A 323 -1.86 14.02 5.96
#